data_AF-A0A934ATB5-F1
#
_entry.id   AF-A0A934ATB5-F1
#
_cell.length_a   1.000
_cell.length_b   1.000
_cell.length_c   1.000
_cell.angle_alpha   90.00
_cell.angle_beta   90.00
_cell.angle_gamma   90.00
#
_symmetry.space_group_name_H-M   'P 1'
#
loop_
_entity.id
_entity.type
_entity.pdbx_description
1 polymer ?
#
loop_
_entity_poly.entity_id
_entity_poly.type
_entity_poly.pdbx_seq_one_letter_code
_entity_poly.pdbx_strand_id
1 'polypeptide(L)' 'MLNCKHATMLMSQGMDKKLGMMQKMGLRFHLMMCSGCRNFNKQMEFLRQGCRKFTQQDSM' A
#
# COMPACT_ATOMS: atom_id res chain seq x y z
N MET A 1 4.10 -2.44 -18.51
CA MET A 1 4.03 -1.15 -17.77
C MET A 1 2.83 -1.19 -16.84
N LEU A 2 3.04 -0.99 -15.54
CA LEU A 2 1.98 -0.92 -14.56
C LEU A 2 1.44 0.51 -14.58
N ASN A 3 0.15 0.71 -14.83
CA ASN A 3 -0.47 2.04 -14.79
C ASN A 3 -0.80 2.43 -13.36
N CYS A 4 -0.82 3.74 -13.08
CA CYS A 4 -1.11 4.28 -11.75
C CYS A 4 -2.36 3.65 -11.14
N LYS A 5 -3.46 3.54 -11.90
CA LYS A 5 -4.73 2.89 -11.46
C LYS A 5 -4.53 1.44 -10.99
N HIS A 6 -3.76 0.65 -11.71
CA HIS A 6 -3.44 -0.73 -11.33
C HIS A 6 -2.52 -0.76 -10.10
N ALA A 7 -1.58 0.18 -9.99
CA ALA A 7 -0.73 0.29 -8.82
C ALA A 7 -1.56 0.62 -7.56
N THR A 8 -2.47 1.59 -7.64
CA THR A 8 -3.37 1.94 -6.52
C THR A 8 -4.29 0.78 -6.15
N MET A 9 -4.78 0.03 -7.16
CA MET A 9 -5.62 -1.15 -6.93
C MET A 9 -4.84 -2.26 -6.21
N LEU A 10 -3.61 -2.54 -6.63
CA LEU A 10 -2.73 -3.50 -5.94
C LEU A 10 -2.39 -3.03 -4.53
N MET A 11 -2.13 -1.73 -4.31
CA MET A 11 -1.91 -1.18 -2.96
C MET A 11 -3.10 -1.44 -2.05
N SER A 12 -4.31 -1.15 -2.51
CA SER A 12 -5.54 -1.42 -1.76
C SER A 12 -5.71 -2.92 -1.49
N GLN A 13 -5.53 -3.75 -2.51
CA GLN A 13 -5.58 -5.21 -2.35
C GLN A 13 -4.52 -5.72 -1.36
N GLY A 14 -3.35 -5.07 -1.28
CA GLY A 14 -2.30 -5.36 -0.31
C GLY A 14 -2.62 -4.99 1.14
N MET A 15 -3.68 -4.19 1.36
CA MET A 15 -4.20 -3.90 2.69
C MET A 15 -5.06 -5.05 3.19
N ASP A 16 -5.96 -5.55 2.35
CA ASP A 16 -6.90 -6.64 2.66
C ASP A 16 -6.27 -8.04 2.56
N LYS A 17 -5.43 -8.26 1.55
CA LYS A 17 -4.86 -9.57 1.21
C LYS A 17 -3.35 -9.50 1.02
N LYS A 18 -2.65 -10.62 1.22
CA LYS A 18 -1.21 -10.70 0.89
C LYS A 18 -1.07 -10.69 -0.63
N LEU A 19 -0.45 -9.64 -1.16
CA LEU A 19 -0.04 -9.59 -2.57
C LEU A 19 0.99 -10.67 -2.88
N GLY A 20 0.94 -11.22 -4.10
CA GLY A 20 1.98 -12.12 -4.60
C GLY A 20 3.33 -11.40 -4.74
N MET A 21 4.44 -12.12 -4.55
CA MET A 21 5.80 -11.57 -4.65
C MET A 21 6.04 -10.79 -5.96
N MET A 22 5.57 -11.34 -7.09
CA MET A 22 5.62 -10.71 -8.42
C MET A 22 4.89 -9.36 -8.46
N GLN A 23 3.67 -9.29 -7.93
CA GLN A 23 2.88 -8.05 -7.90
C GLN A 23 3.56 -6.99 -7.03
N LYS A 24 4.15 -7.41 -5.90
CA LYS A 24 4.91 -6.52 -5.00
C LYS A 24 6.14 -5.94 -5.67
N MET A 25 6.87 -6.74 -6.44
CA MET A 25 8.04 -6.28 -7.20
C MET A 25 7.65 -5.31 -8.31
N GLY A 26 6.59 -5.61 -9.08
CA GLY A 26 6.07 -4.69 -10.10
C GLY A 26 5.60 -3.36 -9.50
N LEU A 27 4.94 -3.41 -8.33
CA LEU A 27 4.53 -2.23 -7.60
C LEU A 27 5.74 -1.38 -7.15
N ARG A 28 6.75 -2.01 -6.55
CA ARG A 28 7.99 -1.31 -6.15
C ARG A 28 8.68 -0.64 -7.33
N PHE A 29 8.75 -1.31 -8.48
CA PHE A 29 9.34 -0.72 -9.68
C PHE A 29 8.55 0.53 -10.13
N HIS A 30 7.23 0.43 -10.17
CA HIS A 30 6.37 1.58 -10.51
C HIS A 30 6.52 2.73 -9.50
N LEU A 31 6.60 2.43 -8.20
CA LEU A 31 6.81 3.41 -7.14
C LEU A 31 8.14 4.16 -7.23
N MET A 32 9.17 3.55 -7.82
CA MET A 32 10.44 4.23 -8.07
C MET A 32 10.33 5.27 -9.19
N MET A 33 9.44 5.05 -10.16
CA MET A 33 9.25 5.95 -11.31
C MET A 33 8.08 6.92 -11.15
N CYS A 34 7.13 6.64 -10.26
CA CYS A 34 5.96 7.49 -10.01
C CYS A 34 5.93 7.99 -8.57
N SER A 35 6.24 9.28 -8.40
CA SER A 35 6.17 10.00 -7.12
C SER A 35 4.75 10.07 -6.56
N GLY A 36 3.72 10.21 -7.40
CA GLY A 36 2.32 10.26 -6.97
C GLY A 36 1.88 8.97 -6.27
N CYS A 37 2.12 7.82 -6.91
CA CYS A 37 1.83 6.52 -6.31
C CYS A 37 2.69 6.26 -5.07
N ARG A 38 3.93 6.77 -5.03
CA ARG A 38 4.81 6.67 -3.85
C ARG A 38 4.26 7.43 -2.65
N ASN A 39 3.72 8.63 -2.87
CA ASN A 39 3.12 9.42 -1.80
C ASN A 39 1.82 8.75 -1.30
N PHE A 40 1.00 8.25 -2.21
CA PHE A 40 -0.22 7.52 -1.86
C PHE A 40 0.07 6.27 -1.03
N ASN A 41 1.08 5.48 -1.41
CA ASN A 41 1.49 4.29 -0.64
C ASN A 41 1.90 4.68 0.80
N LYS A 42 2.66 5.77 0.97
CA LYS A 42 3.01 6.27 2.31
C LYS A 42 1.79 6.69 3.12
N GLN A 43 0.81 7.36 2.51
CA GLN A 43 -0.43 7.74 3.19
C GLN A 43 -1.23 6.52 3.66
N MET A 44 -1.36 5.50 2.80
CA MET A 44 -2.00 4.23 3.19
C MET A 44 -1.26 3.53 4.33
N GLU A 45 0.08 3.46 4.29
CA GLU A 45 0.85 2.88 5.38
C GLU A 45 0.73 3.67 6.69
N PHE A 46 0.63 5.00 6.61
CA PHE A 46 0.38 5.86 7.76
C PHE A 46 -1.00 5.57 8.38
N LEU A 47 -2.05 5.52 7.57
CA LEU A 47 -3.39 5.17 8.03
C LEU A 47 -3.44 3.77 8.63
N ARG A 48 -2.79 2.79 8.00
CA ARG A 48 -2.72 1.41 8.50
C ARG A 48 -2.02 1.31 9.85
N GLN A 49 -0.95 2.07 10.04
CA GLN A 49 -0.25 2.14 11.33
C GLN A 49 -1.10 2.82 12.40
N GLY A 50 -1.80 3.91 12.05
CA GLY A 50 -2.76 4.56 12.93
C GLY A 50 -3.87 3.60 13.38
N CYS A 51 -4.56 2.96 12.45
CA CYS A 51 -5.63 2.00 12.76
C CYS A 51 -5.13 0.83 13.62
N ARG A 52 -3.93 0.31 13.36
CA ARG A 52 -3.33 -0.76 14.19
C ARG A 52 -3.08 -0.30 15.64
N LYS A 53 -2.63 0.93 15.84
CA LYS A 53 -2.43 1.50 17.17
C LYS A 53 -3.77 1.71 17.89
N PHE A 54 -4.79 2.19 17.18
CA PHE A 54 -6.15 2.34 17.74
C PHE A 54 -6.77 1.01 18.16
N THR A 55 -6.71 -0.04 17.31
CA THR A 55 -7.22 -1.36 17.69
C THR A 55 -6.46 -1.96 18.88
N GLN A 56 -5.17 -1.64 19.05
CA GLN A 56 -4.41 -2.06 20.23
C GLN A 56 -4.74 -1.25 21.49
N GLN A 57 -5.15 0.01 21.37
CA GLN A 57 -5.55 0.84 22.51
C GLN A 57 -6.95 0.54 23.04
N ASP A 58 -7.88 0.07 22.20
CA ASP A 58 -9.27 -0.25 22.60
C ASP A 58 -9.40 -1.61 23.33
N SER A 59 -8.29 -2.36 23.46
CA SER A 59 -8.28 -3.69 24.11
C SER A 59 -7.75 -3.67 25.56
N MET A 60 -7.66 -2.51 26.21
CA MET A 60 -7.21 -2.37 27.60
C MET A 60 -8.24 -1.68 28.49
#